data_AF-A0A0D5NFU2-F1
#
_entry.id   AF-A0A0D5NFU2-F1
#
_cell.length_a   1.000
_cell.length_b   1.000
_cell.length_c   1.000
_cell.angle_alpha   90.00
_cell.angle_beta   90.00
_cell.angle_gamma   90.00
#
_symmetry.space_group_name_H-M   'P 1'
#
loop_
_entity.id
_entity.type
_entity.pdbx_description
1 polymer ?
#
loop_
_entity_poly.entity_id
_entity_poly.type
_entity_poly.pdbx_seq_one_letter_code
_entity_poly.pdbx_strand_id
1 'polypeptide(L)'
;MRKLDLILAVKEAEYARRLADYVRDHALGESWRVTAFTNPQALRQYFKGGYPADLVAAGPEMLADIGDCRLDAPVAPPRFRPG
;
A
#
# COMPACT_ATOMS: atom_id res chain seq x y z
N MET A 1 -12.08 3.87 -17.70
CA MET A 1 -11.89 4.35 -16.32
C MET A 1 -10.41 4.22 -15.97
N ARG A 2 -9.81 5.19 -15.28
CA ARG A 2 -8.41 5.09 -14.82
C ARG A 2 -8.35 4.07 -13.67
N LYS A 3 -7.30 3.23 -13.63
CA LYS A 3 -7.03 2.36 -12.48
C LYS A 3 -6.53 3.19 -11.30
N LEU A 4 -7.01 2.87 -10.10
CA LEU A 4 -6.58 3.45 -8.84
C LEU A 4 -5.32 2.75 -8.35
N ASP A 5 -4.33 3.51 -7.89
CA ASP A 5 -3.06 2.99 -7.38
C ASP A 5 -3.15 2.77 -5.86
N LEU A 6 -3.15 1.50 -5.43
CA LEU A 6 -3.12 1.08 -4.02
C LEU A 6 -1.70 0.69 -3.62
N ILE A 7 -1.17 1.37 -2.60
CA ILE A 7 0.12 1.04 -2.00
C ILE A 7 -0.11 0.21 -0.74
N LEU A 8 0.42 -1.00 -0.71
CA LEU A 8 0.44 -1.87 0.46
C LEU A 8 1.83 -1.87 1.07
N ALA A 9 1.97 -1.44 2.32
CA ALA A 9 3.25 -1.37 2.99
C ALA A 9 3.21 -2.08 4.34
N VAL A 10 3.80 -3.28 4.40
CA VAL A 10 3.85 -4.12 5.61
C VAL A 10 5.15 -4.91 5.61
N LYS A 11 5.80 -5.11 6.76
CA LYS A 11 7.10 -5.81 6.79
C LYS A 11 6.99 -7.27 6.35
N GLU A 12 5.89 -7.93 6.68
CA GLU A 12 5.68 -9.35 6.47
C GLU A 12 5.26 -9.64 5.02
N ALA A 13 6.14 -10.26 4.24
CA ALA A 13 5.90 -10.58 2.83
C ALA A 13 4.66 -11.46 2.60
N GLU A 14 4.41 -12.44 3.48
CA GLU A 14 3.20 -13.27 3.40
C GLU A 14 1.92 -12.46 3.61
N TYR A 15 1.94 -11.52 4.55
CA TYR A 15 0.80 -10.65 4.82
C TYR A 15 0.55 -9.71 3.63
N ALA A 16 1.61 -9.12 3.07
CA ALA A 16 1.53 -8.30 1.86
C ALA A 16 0.91 -9.07 0.69
N ARG A 17 1.33 -10.33 0.50
CA ARG A 17 0.81 -11.21 -0.55
C ARG A 17 -0.67 -11.51 -0.36
N ARG A 18 -1.08 -11.96 0.83
CA ARG A 18 -2.48 -12.25 1.15
C ARG A 18 -3.39 -11.05 0.92
N LEU A 19 -2.92 -9.86 1.29
CA LEU A 19 -3.67 -8.62 1.12
C LEU A 19 -3.77 -8.23 -0.37
N ALA A 20 -2.70 -8.40 -1.14
CA ALA A 20 -2.72 -8.16 -2.58
C ALA A 20 -3.66 -9.13 -3.32
N ASP A 21 -3.65 -10.41 -2.95
CA ASP A 21 -4.53 -11.42 -3.53
C ASP A 21 -6.00 -11.15 -3.18
N TYR A 22 -6.28 -10.79 -1.91
CA TYR A 22 -7.62 -10.38 -1.49
C TYR A 22 -8.18 -9.18 -2.29
N VAL A 23 -7.36 -8.16 -2.54
CA VAL A 23 -7.78 -6.99 -3.32
C VAL A 23 -8.05 -7.36 -4.78
N ARG A 24 -7.24 -8.25 -5.37
CA ARG A 24 -7.43 -8.73 -6.74
C ARG A 24 -8.73 -9.53 -6.90
N ASP A 25 -9.06 -10.36 -5.91
CA ASP A 25 -10.25 -11.21 -5.94
C ASP A 25 -11.54 -10.44 -5.60
N HIS A 26 -11.44 -9.19 -5.16
CA HIS A 26 -12.59 -8.34 -4.89
C HIS A 26 -13.31 -7.93 -6.19
N ALA A 27 -14.62 -7.68 -6.14
CA ALA A 27 -15.44 -7.26 -7.30
C ALA A 27 -14.96 -5.96 -7.99
N LEU A 28 -14.05 -5.21 -7.36
CA LEU A 28 -13.44 -4.00 -7.90
C LEU A 28 -11.95 -4.18 -8.21
N GLY A 29 -11.37 -5.37 -8.04
CA GLY A 29 -9.93 -5.63 -8.14
C GLY A 29 -9.32 -5.23 -9.47
N GLU A 30 -10.07 -5.34 -10.58
CA GLU A 30 -9.63 -4.89 -11.90
C GLU A 30 -9.39 -3.38 -12.00
N SER A 31 -10.09 -2.61 -11.16
CA SER A 31 -9.97 -1.15 -11.06
C SER A 31 -8.75 -0.72 -10.24
N TRP A 32 -8.09 -1.64 -9.53
CA TRP A 32 -6.93 -1.33 -8.69
C TRP A 32 -5.63 -1.85 -9.29
N ARG A 33 -4.58 -1.03 -9.23
CA ARG A 33 -3.19 -1.46 -9.38
C ARG A 33 -2.58 -1.53 -7.98
N VAL A 34 -2.19 -2.74 -7.57
CA VAL A 34 -1.62 -2.97 -6.24
C VAL A 34 -0.10 -3.02 -6.33
N THR A 35 0.58 -2.17 -5.55
CA THR A 35 2.03 -2.21 -5.37
C THR A 35 2.35 -2.50 -3.91
N ALA A 36 3.08 -3.59 -3.65
CA ALA A 36 3.42 -4.03 -2.31
C ALA A 36 4.88 -3.69 -1.96
N PHE A 37 5.09 -3.16 -0.77
CA PHE A 37 6.39 -2.84 -0.19
C PHE A 37 6.55 -3.56 1.14
N THR A 38 7.66 -4.29 1.27
CA THR A 38 8.10 -4.90 2.54
C THR A 38 9.32 -4.21 3.14
N ASN A 39 9.89 -3.27 2.40
CA ASN A 39 11.03 -2.48 2.80
C ASN A 39 10.62 -1.00 2.94
N PRO A 40 10.72 -0.40 4.14
CA PRO A 40 10.39 1.00 4.36
C PRO A 40 11.23 1.98 3.53
N GLN A 41 12.49 1.65 3.23
CA GLN A 41 13.33 2.53 2.38
C GLN A 41 12.82 2.59 0.94
N ALA A 42 12.36 1.46 0.40
CA ALA A 42 11.78 1.40 -0.94
C ALA A 42 10.47 2.20 -1.01
N LEU A 43 9.65 2.11 0.04
CA LEU A 43 8.43 2.91 0.17
C LEU A 43 8.74 4.42 0.21
N ARG A 44 9.75 4.82 0.98
CA ARG A 44 10.19 6.22 1.04
C ARG A 44 10.68 6.73 -0.31
N GLN A 45 11.46 5.93 -1.03
CA GLN A 45 11.94 6.28 -2.38
C GLN A 45 10.79 6.42 -3.37
N TYR A 46 9.75 5.59 -3.24
CA TYR A 46 8.54 5.70 -4.06
C TYR A 46 7.86 7.06 -3.87
N PHE A 47 7.59 7.48 -2.64
CA PHE A 47 6.98 8.79 -2.41
C PHE A 47 7.89 9.96 -2.78
N LYS A 48 9.20 9.86 -2.53
CA LYS A 48 10.17 10.87 -3.01
C LYS A 48 10.22 10.98 -4.53
N GLY A 49 9.95 9.89 -5.24
CA GLY A 49 9.90 9.85 -6.71
C GLY A 49 8.65 10.50 -7.29
N GLY A 50 7.68 10.91 -6.47
CA GLY A 50 6.42 11.52 -6.95
C GLY A 50 5.50 10.53 -7.67
N TYR A 51 5.65 9.23 -7.40
CA TYR A 51 4.75 8.23 -7.97
C TYR A 51 3.33 8.38 -7.40
N PRO A 52 2.29 8.15 -8.20
CA PRO A 52 0.92 8.33 -7.77
C PRO A 52 0.51 7.26 -6.75
N ALA A 53 -0.16 7.68 -5.69
CA ALA A 53 -0.89 6.81 -4.78
C ALA A 53 -2.28 7.39 -4.58
N ASP A 54 -3.31 6.59 -4.86
CA ASP A 54 -4.70 6.98 -4.58
C ASP A 54 -5.13 6.50 -3.19
N LEU A 55 -4.53 5.41 -2.70
CA LEU A 55 -4.70 4.93 -1.33
C LEU A 55 -3.44 4.24 -0.80
N VAL A 56 -3.12 4.46 0.47
CA VAL A 56 -1.97 3.84 1.14
C VAL A 56 -2.43 3.04 2.35
N ALA A 57 -2.26 1.73 2.30
CA ALA A 57 -2.46 0.85 3.44
C ALA A 57 -1.10 0.43 4.01
N ALA A 58 -0.70 1.07 5.11
CA ALA A 58 0.63 0.91 5.67
C ALA A 58 0.60 0.61 7.17
N GLY A 59 1.46 -0.31 7.61
CA GLY A 59 1.73 -0.56 9.02
C GLY A 59 2.39 0.65 9.69
N PRO A 60 2.20 0.87 11.00
CA PRO A 60 2.76 2.02 11.71
C PRO A 60 4.30 2.06 11.61
N GLU A 61 4.96 0.91 11.64
CA GLU A 61 6.41 0.79 11.44
C GLU A 61 6.88 1.17 10.04
N MET A 62 6.04 0.96 9.01
CA MET A 62 6.35 1.38 7.65
C MET A 62 6.18 2.88 7.48
N LEU A 63 5.15 3.45 8.12
CA LEU A 63 4.85 4.89 8.12
C LEU A 63 5.91 5.72 8.86
N ALA A 64 6.44 5.19 9.97
CA ALA A 64 7.47 5.88 10.76
C ALA A 64 8.70 6.27 9.93
N ASP A 65 9.08 5.45 8.95
CA ASP A 65 10.25 5.67 8.09
C ASP A 65 9.97 6.60 6.90
N ILE A 66 8.70 6.88 6.60
CA ILE A 66 8.30 7.83 5.56
C ILE A 66 8.56 9.27 6.02
N GLY A 67 8.52 9.54 7.34
CA GLY A 67 8.78 10.86 7.92
C GLY A 67 7.88 11.94 7.33
N ASP A 68 8.45 13.11 7.00
CA ASP A 68 7.73 14.25 6.39
C ASP A 68 7.46 14.08 4.88
N CYS A 69 7.65 12.90 4.29
CA CYS A 69 7.30 12.74 2.88
C CYS A 69 5.79 12.95 2.73
N ARG A 70 5.43 13.88 1.84
CA ARG A 70 4.05 14.25 1.60
C ARG A 70 3.27 13.07 1.04
N LEU A 71 2.39 12.51 1.87
CA LEU A 71 1.39 11.55 1.46
C LEU A 71 0.17 12.34 1.01
N ASP A 72 0.03 12.56 -0.30
CA ASP A 72 -1.18 13.17 -0.87
C ASP A 72 -2.38 12.21 -0.86
N ALA A 73 -2.18 10.98 -0.38
CA ALA A 73 -3.16 9.91 -0.36
C ALA A 73 -3.68 9.65 1.07
N PRO A 74 -4.96 9.27 1.23
CA PRO A 74 -5.47 8.78 2.51
C PRO A 74 -4.71 7.53 2.97
N VAL A 75 -4.27 7.55 4.23
CA VAL A 75 -3.57 6.44 4.88
C VAL A 75 -4.54 5.66 5.77
N ALA A 76 -4.59 4.34 5.57
CA ALA A 76 -5.36 3.44 6.41
C ALA A 76 -4.46 2.33 6.99
N PRO A 77 -4.69 1.87 8.23
CA PRO A 77 -4.01 0.70 8.74
C PRO A 77 -4.49 -0.55 7.98
N PRO A 78 -3.59 -1.48 7.57
CA PRO A 78 -3.98 -2.71 6.90
C PRO A 78 -4.67 -3.63 7.90
N ARG A 79 -6.00 -3.62 7.94
CA ARG A 79 -6.81 -4.50 8.78
C ARG A 79 -7.33 -5.67 7.96
N PHE A 80 -6.65 -6.82 8.03
CA PHE A 80 -7.21 -8.09 7.57
C PHE A 80 -7.99 -8.73 8.71
N ARG A 81 -9.28 -9.04 8.53
CA ARG A 81 -9.98 -9.93 9.46
C ARG A 81 -9.58 -11.36 9.11
N PRO A 82 -8.94 -12.13 10.01
CA PRO A 82 -8.84 -13.57 9.82
C PRO A 82 -10.27 -14.14 9.88
N GLY A 83 -10.68 -14.80 8.80
CA GLY A 83 -11.80 -15.73 8.80
C GLY A 83 -11.35 -17.08 9.33
#